data_AF-A0A178THD3-F1
#
_entry.id   AF-A0A178THD3-F1
#
_cell.length_a   1.000
_cell.length_b   1.000
_cell.length_c   1.000
_cell.angle_alpha   90.00
_cell.angle_beta   90.00
_cell.angle_gamma   90.00
#
_symmetry.space_group_name_H-M   'P 1'
#
loop_
_entity.id
_entity.type
_entity.pdbx_description
1 polymer ?
#
loop_
_entity_poly.entity_id
_entity_poly.type
_entity_poly.pdbx_seq_one_letter_code
_entity_poly.pdbx_strand_id
1 'polypeptide(L)'
;MKFNAEHVVPQSWFGAKEPMKGDLHHLFVCEPRCNSIRSNFPYADFPFYEPESPNEIVQNDCGVAYGEHFEPEHGKGAVARAMLYFLVRYPRAIKQSFIDQINISLLIQWHKQFPVTMYEKHRNAAIFRIQGNRNPFIDKPNLVDQLYFLIGRKSD
;
A
#
# COMPACT_ATOMS: atom_id res chain seq x y z
N MET A 1 18.58 -12.68 -12.42
CA MET A 1 17.24 -12.63 -11.79
C MET A 1 16.45 -11.48 -12.41
N LYS A 2 15.23 -11.71 -12.90
CA LYS A 2 14.36 -10.64 -13.43
C LYS A 2 13.38 -10.25 -12.33
N PHE A 3 13.29 -8.96 -12.03
CA PHE A 3 12.36 -8.40 -11.05
C PHE A 3 11.34 -7.51 -11.74
N ASN A 4 10.15 -7.41 -11.16
CA ASN A 4 9.11 -6.49 -11.58
C ASN A 4 9.13 -5.23 -10.69
N ALA A 5 8.70 -4.11 -11.26
CA ALA A 5 8.24 -2.97 -10.48
C ALA A 5 6.76 -3.20 -10.18
N GLU A 6 6.46 -3.44 -8.90
CA GLU A 6 5.10 -3.58 -8.40
C GLU A 6 4.52 -2.20 -8.11
N HIS A 7 3.31 -1.94 -8.63
CA HIS A 7 2.54 -0.74 -8.35
C HIS A 7 1.60 -1.02 -7.19
N VAL A 8 1.91 -0.51 -5.99
CA VAL A 8 1.07 -0.74 -4.79
C VAL A 8 -0.37 -0.26 -5.00
N VAL A 9 -0.60 0.79 -5.79
CA VAL A 9 -1.93 1.05 -6.38
C VAL A 9 -1.95 0.41 -7.78
N PRO A 10 -2.82 -0.58 -8.08
CA PRO A 10 -2.83 -1.23 -9.38
C PRO A 10 -3.02 -0.24 -10.53
N GLN A 11 -2.23 -0.39 -11.60
CA GLN A 11 -2.33 0.49 -12.78
C GLN A 11 -3.73 0.49 -13.42
N SER A 12 -4.44 -0.63 -13.36
CA SER A 12 -5.81 -0.77 -13.87
C SER A 12 -6.83 0.15 -13.18
N TRP A 13 -6.54 0.55 -11.93
CA TRP A 13 -7.41 1.38 -11.11
C TRP A 13 -7.42 2.86 -11.52
N PHE A 14 -6.30 3.36 -12.04
CA PHE A 14 -6.14 4.76 -12.48
C PHE A 14 -5.83 4.90 -13.98
N GLY A 15 -5.85 3.78 -14.72
CA GLY A 15 -5.65 3.75 -16.17
C GLY A 15 -4.20 3.97 -16.61
N ALA A 16 -3.22 3.63 -15.76
CA ALA A 16 -1.79 3.71 -16.06
C ALA A 16 -1.31 5.10 -16.55
N LYS A 17 -2.02 6.18 -16.18
CA LYS A 17 -1.70 7.53 -16.63
C LYS A 17 -0.51 8.11 -15.87
N GLU A 18 0.31 8.90 -16.57
CA GLU A 18 1.31 9.75 -15.92
C GLU A 18 0.65 10.96 -15.25
N PRO A 19 1.21 11.51 -14.15
CA PRO A 19 2.49 11.12 -13.52
C PRO A 19 2.37 9.96 -12.53
N MET A 20 1.17 9.39 -12.35
CA MET A 20 0.92 8.37 -11.32
C MET A 20 1.67 7.07 -11.59
N LYS A 21 1.73 6.63 -12.85
CA LYS A 21 2.41 5.39 -13.23
C LYS A 21 3.90 5.40 -12.87
N GLY A 22 4.56 6.55 -13.02
CA GLY A 22 5.97 6.74 -12.68
C GLY A 22 6.25 7.17 -11.24
N ASP A 23 5.24 7.37 -10.39
CA ASP A 23 5.46 7.88 -9.03
C ASP A 23 6.14 6.83 -8.14
N LEU A 24 7.42 7.06 -7.85
CA LEU A 24 8.28 6.15 -7.08
C LEU A 24 7.75 5.87 -5.68
N HIS A 25 6.89 6.71 -5.08
CA HIS A 25 6.38 6.46 -3.72
C HIS A 25 5.46 5.25 -3.61
N HIS A 26 4.92 4.74 -4.72
CA HIS A 26 4.13 3.50 -4.74
C HIS A 26 4.73 2.39 -5.65
N LEU A 27 5.96 2.56 -6.12
CA LEU A 27 6.69 1.55 -6.90
C LEU A 27 7.69 0.76 -6.06
N PHE A 28 7.52 -0.54 -5.97
CA PHE A 28 8.40 -1.41 -5.18
C PHE A 28 9.00 -2.51 -6.06
N VAL A 29 10.19 -2.98 -5.71
CA VAL A 29 10.78 -4.14 -6.38
C VAL A 29 10.05 -5.38 -5.86
N CYS A 30 9.60 -6.24 -6.78
CA CYS A 30 8.84 -7.43 -6.44
C CYS A 30 9.26 -8.60 -7.33
N GLU A 31 9.21 -9.81 -6.80
CA GLU A 31 9.37 -11.01 -7.61
C GLU A 31 8.19 -11.17 -8.58
N PRO A 32 8.42 -11.60 -9.83
CA PRO A 32 7.34 -11.79 -10.80
C PRO A 32 6.22 -12.73 -10.30
N ARG A 33 6.56 -13.75 -9.50
CA ARG A 33 5.58 -14.65 -8.89
C ARG A 33 4.66 -13.91 -7.91
N CYS A 34 5.23 -13.17 -6.96
CA CYS A 34 4.45 -12.40 -5.98
C CYS A 34 3.58 -11.35 -6.68
N ASN A 35 4.13 -10.67 -7.69
CA ASN A 35 3.39 -9.70 -8.51
C ASN A 35 2.18 -10.34 -9.22
N SER A 36 2.33 -11.56 -9.74
CA SER A 36 1.21 -12.30 -10.35
C SER A 36 0.16 -12.74 -9.31
N ILE A 37 0.59 -13.19 -8.12
CA ILE A 37 -0.34 -13.58 -7.03
C ILE A 37 -1.15 -12.38 -6.56
N ARG A 38 -0.50 -11.23 -6.37
CA ARG A 38 -1.15 -9.99 -5.94
C ARG A 38 -2.24 -9.57 -6.93
N SER A 39 -1.99 -9.66 -8.24
CA SER A 39 -2.91 -9.23 -9.29
C SER A 39 -3.29 -7.73 -9.18
N ASN A 40 -4.57 -7.40 -9.24
CA ASN A 40 -5.13 -6.06 -9.00
C ASN A 40 -6.05 -6.02 -7.77
N PHE A 41 -5.87 -6.98 -6.85
CA PHE A 41 -6.77 -7.19 -5.73
C PHE A 41 -6.64 -6.10 -4.66
N PRO A 42 -7.75 -5.62 -4.08
CA PRO A 42 -7.73 -4.82 -2.86
C PRO A 42 -7.08 -5.57 -1.69
N TYR A 43 -6.52 -4.80 -0.76
CA TYR A 43 -5.88 -5.34 0.43
C TYR A 43 -6.90 -5.75 1.50
N ALA A 44 -6.66 -6.87 2.17
CA ALA A 44 -7.45 -7.38 3.29
C ALA A 44 -6.53 -8.04 4.34
N ASP A 45 -7.04 -8.23 5.56
CA ASP A 45 -6.56 -9.25 6.50
C ASP A 45 -7.53 -10.44 6.45
N PHE A 46 -7.01 -11.65 6.46
CA PHE A 46 -7.79 -12.88 6.44
C PHE A 46 -7.78 -13.54 7.83
N PRO A 47 -8.95 -13.94 8.38
CA PRO A 47 -9.01 -14.58 9.70
C PRO A 47 -8.23 -15.90 9.82
N PHE A 48 -7.85 -16.51 8.70
CA PHE A 48 -7.13 -17.78 8.63
C PHE A 48 -5.63 -17.61 8.30
N TYR A 49 -5.16 -16.38 8.17
CA TYR A 49 -3.77 -16.07 7.81
C TYR A 49 -3.24 -14.99 8.74
N GLU A 50 -2.18 -15.30 9.50
CA GLU A 50 -1.55 -14.36 10.43
C GLU A 50 -0.04 -14.36 10.17
N PRO A 51 0.45 -13.62 9.16
CA PRO A 51 1.86 -13.67 8.74
C PRO A 51 2.85 -13.22 9.82
N GLU A 52 2.38 -12.48 10.82
CA GLU A 52 3.19 -12.06 11.96
C GLU A 52 3.34 -13.17 13.02
N SER A 53 2.55 -14.24 12.94
CA SER A 53 2.57 -15.35 13.88
C SER A 53 3.73 -16.30 13.58
N PRO A 54 4.55 -16.68 14.57
CA PRO A 54 5.61 -17.68 14.36
C PRO A 54 5.06 -19.07 14.03
N ASN A 55 3.76 -19.31 14.23
CA ASN A 55 3.08 -20.56 13.93
C ASN A 55 2.36 -20.56 12.57
N GLU A 56 2.47 -19.47 11.80
CA GLU A 56 1.89 -19.41 10.46
C GLU A 56 2.54 -20.45 9.54
N ILE A 57 1.70 -21.21 8.85
CA ILE A 57 2.11 -22.31 7.99
C ILE A 57 2.48 -21.78 6.60
N VAL A 58 1.81 -20.72 6.16
CA VAL A 58 2.04 -20.09 4.86
C VAL A 58 3.17 -19.06 4.96
N GLN A 59 4.40 -19.51 4.70
CA GLN A 59 5.61 -18.68 4.64
C GLN A 59 6.20 -18.75 3.22
N ASN A 60 5.76 -17.84 2.34
CA ASN A 60 6.04 -17.89 0.91
C ASN A 60 6.68 -16.61 0.34
N ASP A 61 7.09 -15.69 1.20
CA ASP A 61 7.65 -14.37 0.94
C ASP A 61 6.75 -13.39 0.15
N CYS A 62 5.55 -13.82 -0.28
CA CYS A 62 4.61 -12.97 -1.02
C CYS A 62 3.41 -12.58 -0.16
N GLY A 63 2.68 -13.56 0.36
CA GLY A 63 1.36 -13.39 0.96
C GLY A 63 0.30 -14.34 0.39
N VAL A 64 -0.96 -14.05 0.69
CA VAL A 64 -2.12 -14.86 0.32
C VAL A 64 -3.09 -14.05 -0.53
N ALA A 65 -3.59 -14.67 -1.60
CA ALA A 65 -4.72 -14.14 -2.38
C ALA A 65 -5.93 -15.05 -2.20
N TYR A 66 -7.06 -14.49 -1.76
CA TYR A 66 -8.29 -15.24 -1.54
C TYR A 66 -9.51 -14.33 -1.74
N GLY A 67 -10.53 -14.83 -2.46
CA GLY A 67 -11.78 -14.09 -2.67
C GLY A 67 -11.59 -12.72 -3.33
N GLU A 68 -10.70 -12.61 -4.32
CA GLU A 68 -10.32 -11.34 -4.98
C GLU A 68 -9.71 -10.28 -4.04
N HIS A 69 -9.17 -10.69 -2.90
CA HIS A 69 -8.41 -9.84 -1.99
C HIS A 69 -7.00 -10.38 -1.82
N PHE A 70 -6.10 -9.55 -1.31
CA PHE A 70 -4.71 -9.92 -1.06
C PHE A 70 -4.22 -9.41 0.30
N GLU A 71 -3.51 -10.28 1.01
CA GLU A 71 -2.81 -9.95 2.25
C GLU A 71 -1.32 -10.23 2.06
N PRO A 72 -0.45 -9.22 2.13
CA PRO A 72 0.99 -9.43 1.98
C PRO A 72 1.57 -10.06 3.24
N GLU A 73 2.51 -11.00 3.07
CA GLU A 73 3.25 -11.59 4.19
C GLU A 73 4.15 -10.57 4.88
N HIS A 74 4.73 -9.67 4.09
CA HIS A 74 5.63 -8.63 4.56
C HIS A 74 5.26 -7.27 3.97
N GLY A 75 5.62 -6.20 4.69
CA GLY A 75 5.51 -4.84 4.15
C GLY A 75 4.12 -4.22 4.25
N LYS A 76 3.19 -4.77 5.05
CA LYS A 76 1.87 -4.18 5.36
C LYS A 76 1.95 -2.68 5.67
N GLY A 77 2.89 -2.25 6.51
CA GLY A 77 3.12 -0.84 6.83
C GLY A 77 3.53 0.03 5.62
N ALA A 78 4.46 -0.47 4.79
CA ALA A 78 4.93 0.26 3.62
C ALA A 78 3.83 0.37 2.55
N VAL A 79 3.09 -0.71 2.34
CA VAL A 79 1.90 -0.76 1.48
C VAL A 79 0.87 0.26 1.95
N ALA A 80 0.53 0.26 3.24
CA ALA A 80 -0.41 1.20 3.83
C ALA A 80 -0.01 2.65 3.56
N ARG A 81 1.25 3.02 3.84
CA ARG A 81 1.75 4.39 3.61
C ARG A 81 1.77 4.79 2.14
N ALA A 82 2.06 3.87 1.23
CA ALA A 82 2.03 4.12 -0.20
C ALA A 82 0.59 4.33 -0.72
N MET A 83 -0.36 3.49 -0.28
CA MET A 83 -1.79 3.65 -0.60
C MET A 83 -2.35 4.97 -0.08
N LEU A 84 -2.13 5.28 1.21
CA LEU A 84 -2.59 6.52 1.84
C LEU A 84 -1.99 7.76 1.16
N TYR A 85 -0.70 7.72 0.83
CA TYR A 85 -0.04 8.76 0.05
C TYR A 85 -0.71 8.97 -1.30
N PHE A 86 -0.98 7.90 -2.05
CA PHE A 86 -1.55 8.00 -3.39
C PHE A 86 -2.95 8.62 -3.35
N LEU A 87 -3.78 8.21 -2.37
CA LEU A 87 -5.13 8.76 -2.17
C LEU A 87 -5.10 10.29 -1.93
N VAL A 88 -4.14 10.78 -1.16
CA VAL A 88 -4.00 12.22 -0.86
C VAL A 88 -3.36 12.98 -2.03
N ARG A 89 -2.34 12.40 -2.66
CA ARG A 89 -1.58 13.05 -3.75
C ARG A 89 -2.41 13.19 -5.02
N TYR A 90 -3.21 12.19 -5.33
CA TYR A 90 -3.99 12.09 -6.57
C TYR A 90 -5.48 11.96 -6.28
N PRO A 91 -6.10 13.00 -5.69
CA PRO A 91 -7.52 12.94 -5.36
C PRO A 91 -8.33 12.76 -6.65
N ARG A 92 -9.17 11.71 -6.70
CA ARG A 92 -10.02 11.31 -7.84
C ARG A 92 -9.32 10.62 -9.02
N ALA A 93 -8.07 10.21 -8.87
CA ALA A 93 -7.38 9.45 -9.92
C ALA A 93 -7.89 8.01 -10.07
N ILE A 94 -8.15 7.35 -8.94
CA ILE A 94 -8.68 5.99 -8.91
C ILE A 94 -10.14 6.05 -9.33
N LYS A 95 -10.54 5.16 -10.26
CA LYS A 95 -11.94 5.03 -10.69
C LYS A 95 -12.83 4.72 -9.47
N GLN A 96 -14.02 5.30 -9.42
CA GLN A 96 -14.91 5.19 -8.26
C GLN A 96 -15.21 3.73 -7.87
N SER A 97 -15.38 2.84 -8.85
CA SER A 97 -15.62 1.41 -8.62
C SER A 97 -14.55 0.72 -7.78
N PHE A 98 -13.30 1.21 -7.80
CA PHE A 98 -12.20 0.68 -6.99
C PHE A 98 -12.04 1.45 -5.68
N ILE A 99 -12.40 2.74 -5.63
CA ILE A 99 -12.41 3.51 -4.36
C ILE A 99 -13.26 2.80 -3.31
N ASP A 100 -14.43 2.30 -3.70
CA ASP A 100 -15.37 1.65 -2.79
C ASP A 100 -14.85 0.30 -2.25
N GLN A 101 -13.81 -0.28 -2.87
CA GLN A 101 -13.16 -1.52 -2.45
C GLN A 101 -11.97 -1.28 -1.51
N ILE A 102 -11.51 -0.03 -1.35
CA ILE A 102 -10.36 0.28 -0.51
C ILE A 102 -10.80 0.35 0.94
N ASN A 103 -10.35 -0.60 1.76
CA ASN A 103 -10.54 -0.56 3.20
C ASN A 103 -9.55 0.43 3.85
N ILE A 104 -9.92 1.71 3.93
CA ILE A 104 -9.02 2.73 4.50
C ILE A 104 -8.75 2.48 5.99
N SER A 105 -9.74 1.98 6.74
CA SER A 105 -9.56 1.65 8.16
C SER A 105 -8.46 0.60 8.36
N LEU A 106 -8.41 -0.41 7.50
CA LEU A 106 -7.34 -1.42 7.50
C LEU A 106 -5.97 -0.79 7.21
N LEU A 107 -5.87 0.08 6.19
CA LEU A 107 -4.61 0.76 5.88
C LEU A 107 -4.13 1.62 7.05
N ILE A 108 -5.04 2.30 7.75
CA ILE A 108 -4.72 3.06 8.97
C ILE A 108 -4.22 2.13 10.07
N GLN A 109 -4.89 0.99 10.27
CA GLN A 109 -4.48 -0.03 11.25
C GLN A 109 -3.08 -0.56 10.95
N TRP A 110 -2.81 -1.02 9.73
CA TRP A 110 -1.48 -1.49 9.31
C TRP A 110 -0.41 -0.42 9.47
N HIS A 111 -0.70 0.84 9.10
CA HIS A 111 0.25 1.93 9.31
C HIS A 111 0.60 2.13 10.79
N LYS A 112 -0.36 1.96 11.71
CA LYS A 112 -0.13 2.08 13.16
C LYS A 112 0.59 0.86 13.74
N GLN A 113 0.22 -0.35 13.30
CA GLN A 113 0.80 -1.61 13.76
C GLN A 113 2.24 -1.81 13.28
N PHE A 114 2.58 -1.28 12.09
CA PHE A 114 3.90 -1.42 11.48
C PHE A 114 4.59 -0.05 11.34
N PRO A 115 5.35 0.41 12.37
CA PRO A 115 5.99 1.72 12.38
C PRO A 115 6.93 1.94 11.19
N VAL A 116 7.14 3.22 10.87
CA VAL A 116 8.08 3.63 9.80
C VAL A 116 9.49 3.19 10.15
N THR A 117 10.10 2.46 9.22
CA THR A 117 11.48 1.96 9.37
C THR A 117 12.52 2.99 8.91
N MET A 118 13.78 2.79 9.32
CA MET A 118 14.89 3.61 8.81
C MET A 118 15.09 3.46 7.30
N TYR A 119 14.86 2.26 6.76
CA TYR A 119 14.88 2.01 5.31
C TYR A 119 13.88 2.90 4.58
N GLU A 120 12.64 2.99 5.07
CA GLU A 120 11.61 3.84 4.46
C GLU A 120 11.98 5.33 4.51
N LYS A 121 12.58 5.80 5.60
CA LYS A 121 13.08 7.19 5.69
C LYS A 121 14.16 7.48 4.66
N HIS A 122 15.13 6.57 4.50
CA HIS A 122 16.18 6.70 3.48
C HIS A 122 15.59 6.65 2.07
N ARG A 123 14.69 5.72 1.79
CA ARG A 123 13.99 5.61 0.51
C ARG A 123 13.20 6.87 0.18
N ASN A 124 12.44 7.42 1.14
CA ASN A 124 11.68 8.67 0.97
C ASN A 124 12.60 9.86 0.64
N ALA A 125 13.76 9.95 1.32
CA ALA A 125 14.76 10.98 1.02
C ALA A 125 15.42 10.80 -0.36
N ALA A 126 15.69 9.56 -0.78
CA ALA A 126 16.23 9.27 -2.11
C ALA A 126 15.22 9.62 -3.21
N ILE A 127 13.95 9.23 -3.05
CA ILE A 127 12.88 9.57 -3.99
C ILE A 127 12.71 11.08 -4.10
N PHE A 128 12.78 11.82 -2.99
CA PHE A 128 12.69 13.28 -3.02
C PHE A 128 13.74 13.92 -3.92
N ARG A 129 14.98 13.40 -3.92
CA ARG A 129 16.06 13.91 -4.78
C ARG A 129 15.80 13.66 -6.27
N ILE A 130 15.00 12.66 -6.62
CA ILE A 130 14.69 12.26 -8.00
C ILE A 130 13.39 12.92 -8.49
N GLN A 131 12.33 12.86 -7.67
CA GLN A 131 10.96 13.21 -8.06
C GLN A 131 10.49 14.56 -7.49
N GLY A 132 11.21 15.11 -6.51
CA GLY A 132 10.94 16.43 -5.93
C GLY A 132 9.82 16.47 -4.87
N ASN A 133 9.24 15.33 -4.50
CA ASN A 133 8.21 15.26 -3.46
C ASN A 133 8.43 14.11 -2.47
N ARG A 134 7.82 14.21 -1.29
CA ARG A 134 7.95 13.25 -0.19
C ARG A 134 6.61 12.59 0.13
N ASN A 135 6.65 11.37 0.64
CA ASN A 135 5.50 10.74 1.28
C ASN A 135 5.37 11.30 2.72
N PRO A 136 4.31 12.09 3.02
CA PRO A 136 4.16 12.72 4.32
C PRO A 136 3.89 11.72 5.45
N PHE A 137 3.35 10.53 5.15
CA PHE A 137 3.10 9.49 6.14
C PHE A 137 4.39 8.78 6.59
N ILE A 138 5.48 8.91 5.83
CA ILE A 138 6.81 8.47 6.25
C ILE A 138 7.48 9.53 7.12
N ASP A 139 7.37 10.82 6.75
CA ASP A 139 8.01 11.91 7.50
C ASP A 139 7.29 12.26 8.80
N LYS A 140 5.96 12.19 8.79
CA LYS A 140 5.07 12.54 9.90
C LYS A 140 3.97 11.46 10.03
N PRO A 141 4.28 10.31 10.66
CA PRO A 141 3.34 9.18 10.73
C PRO A 141 2.00 9.51 11.41
N ASN A 142 1.98 10.51 12.30
CA ASN A 142 0.78 10.97 13.00
C ASN A 142 -0.23 11.71 12.10
N LEU A 143 0.12 12.07 10.86
CA LEU A 143 -0.84 12.64 9.91
C LEU A 143 -1.98 11.68 9.57
N VAL A 144 -1.79 10.37 9.79
CA VAL A 144 -2.83 9.36 9.61
C VAL A 144 -4.07 9.64 10.47
N ASP A 145 -3.90 10.24 11.65
CA ASP A 145 -5.02 10.50 12.56
C ASP A 145 -5.95 11.57 12.00
N GLN A 146 -5.42 12.51 11.20
CA GLN A 146 -6.23 13.52 10.52
C GLN A 146 -7.11 12.92 9.42
N LEU A 147 -6.65 11.85 8.76
CA LEU A 147 -7.46 11.11 7.78
C LEU A 147 -8.60 10.34 8.45
N TYR A 148 -8.32 9.75 9.62
CA TYR A 148 -9.35 9.04 10.39
C TYR A 148 -10.55 9.96 10.70
N PHE A 149 -10.28 11.21 11.12
CA PHE A 149 -11.34 12.20 11.37
C PHE A 149 -12.16 12.57 10.13
N LEU A 150 -11.59 12.51 8.92
CA LEU A 150 -12.31 12.82 7.68
C LEU A 150 -13.22 11.66 7.23
N ILE A 151 -12.86 10.43 7.57
CA ILE A 151 -13.60 9.22 7.15
C ILE A 151 -14.67 8.84 8.18
N GLY A 152 -14.40 9.02 9.48
CA GLY A 152 -15.37 8.79 10.55
C GLY A 152 -16.61 9.68 10.52
N ARG A 153 -16.60 10.76 9.73
CA ARG A 153 -17.78 11.61 9.46
C ARG A 153 -18.77 11.06 8.44
N LYS A 154 -18.45 9.96 7.74
CA LYS A 154 -19.39 9.31 6.79
C LYS A 154 -20.33 8.30 7.46
N SER A 155 -20.33 8.21 8.79
CA SER A 155 -21.09 7.22 9.55
C SER A 155 -22.27 7.78 10.36
N ASP A 156 -22.67 9.04 10.09
CA ASP A 156 -23.87 9.67 10.66
C ASP A 156 -24.87 10.05 9.55
#